data_AF-A0A2G5QIX7-F1
#
_entry.id   AF-A0A2G5QIX7-F1
#
_cell.length_a   1.000
_cell.length_b   1.000
_cell.length_c   1.000
_cell.angle_alpha   90.00
_cell.angle_beta   90.00
_cell.angle_gamma   90.00
#
_symmetry.space_group_name_H-M   'P 1'
#
loop_
_entity.id
_entity.type
_entity.pdbx_description
1 polymer ?
#
loop_
_entity_poly.entity_id
_entity_poly.type
_entity_poly.pdbx_seq_one_letter_code
_entity_poly.pdbx_strand_id
1 'polypeptide(L)'
;MTFKTLAVAFALLSTVAPSLAHADEGGWKLVWSDEFDGDRLDDSKWTYAADCGGGGNDERQCYVFSPQTVSVGGGVLKLTTIKRKTQGLTNPWAGPTGPMKTGDYASGKILTKGKASWRYGRIEARARVPGGQGVWPAIWMMPERSAYGGWPRSGEIDILETVNLGAPCGSCEGGRENRIFGTIHFAGDAAGAHRQVSTGAPMPASATGFHVYAVEWSPEAIVWFVDGQRYAEAKAAQWKRDDRNMSAAPFDQPFHLILNLAFGGRWPEGANAKGVDEEALPATMEVDWVRVSQKP
;
A
#
# COMPACT_ATOMS: atom_id res chain seq x y z
N MET A 1 -20.98 -3.14 -72.87
CA MET A 1 -21.74 -3.14 -71.60
C MET A 1 -20.74 -3.03 -70.47
N THR A 2 -20.72 -1.87 -69.83
CA THR A 2 -19.69 -1.43 -68.87
C THR A 2 -20.12 -1.82 -67.45
N PHE A 3 -19.37 -2.70 -66.79
CA PHE A 3 -19.60 -3.02 -65.37
C PHE A 3 -18.96 -1.93 -64.50
N LYS A 4 -19.78 -1.18 -63.77
CA LYS A 4 -19.35 -0.26 -62.71
C LYS A 4 -19.22 -1.03 -61.40
N THR A 5 -18.00 -1.11 -60.87
CA THR A 5 -17.70 -1.63 -59.54
C THR A 5 -18.08 -0.57 -58.49
N LEU A 6 -19.01 -0.89 -57.59
CA LEU A 6 -19.33 -0.04 -56.43
C LEU A 6 -18.35 -0.39 -55.30
N ALA A 7 -17.46 0.53 -54.96
CA ALA A 7 -16.66 0.44 -53.74
C ALA A 7 -17.47 1.01 -52.57
N VAL A 8 -17.78 0.18 -51.58
CA VAL A 8 -18.39 0.61 -50.32
C VAL A 8 -17.27 0.97 -49.35
N ALA A 9 -17.12 2.26 -49.06
CA ALA A 9 -16.21 2.75 -48.03
C ALA A 9 -16.85 2.55 -46.65
N PHE A 10 -16.26 1.68 -45.82
CA PHE A 10 -16.59 1.61 -44.40
C PHE A 10 -15.93 2.78 -43.68
N ALA A 11 -16.73 3.76 -43.25
CA ALA A 11 -16.29 4.79 -42.32
C ALA A 11 -16.12 4.14 -40.94
N LEU A 12 -14.87 3.97 -40.51
CA LEU A 12 -14.53 3.64 -39.13
C LEU A 12 -14.89 4.86 -38.26
N LEU A 13 -16.04 4.80 -37.58
CA LEU A 13 -16.33 5.72 -36.49
C LEU A 13 -15.37 5.41 -35.33
N SER A 14 -14.35 6.25 -35.20
CA SER A 14 -13.56 6.37 -33.98
C SER A 14 -14.49 6.86 -32.86
N THR A 15 -14.90 5.96 -31.97
CA THR A 15 -15.52 6.33 -30.71
C THR A 15 -14.44 6.89 -29.80
N VAL A 16 -14.29 8.21 -29.80
CA VAL A 16 -13.57 8.92 -28.75
C VAL A 16 -14.34 8.65 -27.45
N ALA A 17 -13.76 7.84 -26.56
CA ALA A 17 -14.33 7.62 -25.24
C ALA A 17 -14.37 8.97 -24.51
N PRO A 18 -15.51 9.37 -23.92
CA PRO A 18 -15.56 10.61 -23.15
C PRO A 18 -14.63 10.46 -21.94
N SER A 19 -13.71 11.42 -21.79
CA SER A 19 -12.93 11.61 -20.57
C SER A 19 -13.91 11.83 -19.41
N LEU A 20 -14.03 10.83 -18.54
CA LEU A 20 -14.78 10.93 -17.30
C LEU A 20 -13.99 11.76 -16.31
N ALA A 21 -14.04 13.09 -16.45
CA ALA A 21 -13.92 13.96 -15.29
C ALA A 21 -15.20 13.83 -14.45
N HIS A 22 -15.40 12.68 -13.82
CA HIS A 22 -16.36 12.56 -12.73
C HIS A 22 -15.75 13.28 -11.53
N ALA A 23 -16.22 14.50 -11.26
CA ALA A 23 -16.16 15.02 -9.91
C ALA A 23 -17.05 14.09 -9.08
N ASP A 24 -16.43 13.34 -8.17
CA ASP A 24 -17.18 12.49 -7.24
C ASP A 24 -18.02 13.38 -6.31
N GLU A 25 -19.10 12.86 -5.73
CA GLU A 25 -20.12 13.61 -4.95
C GLU A 25 -19.56 14.45 -3.78
N GLY A 26 -18.28 14.33 -3.44
CA GLY A 26 -17.55 15.09 -2.42
C GLY A 26 -16.67 16.25 -2.90
N GLY A 27 -16.69 16.60 -4.19
CA GLY A 27 -15.87 17.68 -4.75
C GLY A 27 -14.39 17.30 -4.92
N TRP A 28 -14.09 16.01 -5.00
CA TRP A 28 -12.75 15.48 -5.25
C TRP A 28 -12.43 15.51 -6.76
N LYS A 29 -11.21 15.90 -7.11
CA LYS A 29 -10.67 15.84 -8.47
C LYS A 29 -9.51 14.85 -8.51
N LEU A 30 -9.54 13.90 -9.44
CA LEU A 30 -8.42 13.00 -9.70
C LEU A 30 -7.18 13.81 -10.12
N VAL A 31 -6.08 13.64 -9.40
CA VAL A 31 -4.80 14.34 -9.65
C VAL A 31 -3.68 13.40 -10.08
N TRP A 32 -3.80 12.10 -9.78
CA TRP A 32 -2.83 11.09 -10.17
C TRP A 32 -3.48 9.70 -10.16
N SER A 33 -3.09 8.83 -11.07
CA SER A 33 -3.48 7.42 -11.03
C SER A 33 -2.47 6.49 -11.69
N ASP A 34 -2.55 5.21 -11.34
CA ASP A 34 -1.99 4.12 -12.12
C ASP A 34 -3.02 2.98 -12.21
N GLU A 35 -3.36 2.61 -13.44
CA GLU A 35 -4.31 1.53 -13.76
C GLU A 35 -3.58 0.24 -14.17
N PHE A 36 -2.24 0.25 -14.16
CA PHE A 36 -1.40 -0.92 -14.45
C PHE A 36 -1.70 -1.62 -15.80
N ASP A 37 -2.19 -0.87 -16.80
CA ASP A 37 -2.53 -1.36 -18.15
C ASP A 37 -1.32 -1.78 -19.01
N GLY A 38 -0.11 -1.44 -18.58
CA GLY A 38 1.13 -1.80 -19.25
C GLY A 38 1.51 -3.29 -19.10
N ASP A 39 2.70 -3.62 -19.61
CA ASP A 39 3.33 -4.96 -19.47
C ASP A 39 4.50 -4.95 -18.46
N ARG A 40 4.76 -3.80 -17.85
CA ARG A 40 5.79 -3.56 -16.84
C ARG A 40 5.39 -2.39 -15.95
N LEU A 41 6.05 -2.28 -14.80
CA LEU A 41 5.89 -1.16 -13.90
C LEU A 41 6.31 0.15 -14.59
N ASP A 42 5.49 1.19 -14.47
CA ASP A 42 5.79 2.53 -14.97
C ASP A 42 6.89 3.17 -14.10
N ASP A 43 8.10 3.28 -14.67
CA ASP A 43 9.26 3.85 -14.00
C ASP A 43 9.19 5.36 -13.82
N SER A 44 8.25 6.07 -14.46
CA SER A 44 7.97 7.47 -14.17
C SER A 44 7.14 7.63 -12.88
N LYS A 45 6.44 6.56 -12.45
CA LYS A 45 5.55 6.56 -11.29
C LYS A 45 6.12 5.83 -10.08
N TRP A 46 6.78 4.70 -10.30
CA TRP A 46 7.17 3.78 -9.22
C TRP A 46 8.64 3.37 -9.26
N THR A 47 9.22 3.20 -8.09
CA THR A 47 10.56 2.67 -7.89
C THR A 47 10.47 1.34 -7.14
N TYR A 48 11.20 0.33 -7.59
CA TYR A 48 11.39 -0.90 -6.82
C TYR A 48 12.21 -0.60 -5.57
N ALA A 49 11.72 -1.03 -4.41
CA ALA A 49 12.49 -0.96 -3.18
C ALA A 49 13.31 -2.24 -2.99
N ALA A 50 14.54 -2.08 -2.51
CA ALA A 50 15.35 -3.18 -2.02
C ALA A 50 15.43 -3.09 -0.50
N ASP A 51 15.17 -4.17 0.22
CA ASP A 51 15.34 -4.25 1.66
C ASP A 51 15.30 -5.72 2.10
N CYS A 52 16.40 -6.18 2.65
CA CYS A 52 16.62 -7.50 3.20
C CYS A 52 17.08 -7.32 4.66
N GLY A 53 16.86 -6.17 5.29
CA GLY A 53 17.16 -5.88 6.70
C GLY A 53 16.03 -6.25 7.64
N GLY A 54 14.82 -6.45 7.11
CA GLY A 54 13.62 -6.79 7.88
C GLY A 54 12.73 -5.59 8.22
N GLY A 55 12.93 -4.43 7.57
CA GLY A 55 12.01 -3.29 7.66
C GLY A 55 11.90 -2.61 9.03
N GLY A 56 12.73 -2.99 10.01
CA GLY A 56 12.54 -2.61 11.42
C GLY A 56 11.51 -3.47 12.17
N ASN A 57 10.95 -4.47 11.51
CA ASN A 57 9.89 -5.34 12.02
C ASN A 57 10.31 -6.82 12.13
N ASP A 58 11.58 -7.13 11.93
CA ASP A 58 12.13 -8.49 11.84
C ASP A 58 11.50 -9.33 10.71
N GLU A 59 11.08 -8.69 9.62
CA GLU A 59 10.51 -9.35 8.44
C GLU A 59 11.51 -10.34 7.81
N ARG A 60 11.02 -11.48 7.30
CA ARG A 60 11.85 -12.58 6.82
C ARG A 60 12.24 -12.46 5.35
N GLN A 61 11.46 -11.75 4.54
CA GLN A 61 11.71 -11.61 3.11
C GLN A 61 12.83 -10.62 2.79
N CYS A 62 13.44 -10.84 1.63
CA CYS A 62 14.26 -9.85 0.97
C CYS A 62 13.46 -9.25 -0.19
N TYR A 63 13.15 -7.97 -0.08
CA TYR A 63 12.65 -7.21 -1.21
C TYR A 63 13.79 -7.06 -2.22
N VAL A 64 13.65 -7.74 -3.34
CA VAL A 64 14.54 -7.65 -4.50
C VAL A 64 13.67 -7.64 -5.74
N PHE A 65 14.09 -6.85 -6.73
CA PHE A 65 13.39 -6.84 -7.99
C PHE A 65 13.66 -8.14 -8.76
N SER A 66 12.59 -8.88 -9.07
CA SER A 66 12.58 -9.83 -10.17
C SER A 66 11.15 -9.98 -10.73
N PRO A 67 10.98 -10.45 -11.98
CA PRO A 67 9.65 -10.70 -12.55
C PRO A 67 8.77 -11.69 -11.75
N GLN A 68 9.36 -12.47 -10.84
CA GLN A 68 8.65 -13.40 -9.96
C GLN A 68 8.10 -12.73 -8.70
N THR A 69 8.61 -11.55 -8.32
CA THR A 69 8.21 -10.83 -7.11
C THR A 69 7.45 -9.56 -7.41
N VAL A 70 7.72 -8.93 -8.57
CA VAL A 70 6.95 -7.79 -9.08
C VAL A 70 6.69 -8.00 -10.57
N SER A 71 5.42 -8.02 -10.96
CA SER A 71 5.01 -8.06 -12.37
C SER A 71 3.79 -7.18 -12.60
N VAL A 72 3.66 -6.66 -13.82
CA VAL A 72 2.49 -5.91 -14.28
C VAL A 72 2.04 -6.54 -15.58
N GLY A 73 0.73 -6.74 -15.73
CA GLY A 73 0.16 -7.24 -16.97
C GLY A 73 -1.33 -7.54 -16.83
N GLY A 74 -2.08 -7.31 -17.91
CA GLY A 74 -3.52 -7.53 -17.91
C GLY A 74 -4.29 -6.58 -16.99
N GLY A 75 -3.80 -5.34 -16.82
CA GLY A 75 -4.42 -4.32 -15.97
C GLY A 75 -4.18 -4.53 -14.47
N VAL A 76 -3.17 -5.33 -14.08
CA VAL A 76 -2.95 -5.68 -12.67
C VAL A 76 -1.45 -5.67 -12.35
N LEU A 77 -1.11 -4.99 -11.25
CA LEU A 77 0.16 -5.16 -10.54
C LEU A 77 0.08 -6.40 -9.63
N LYS A 78 1.11 -7.24 -9.64
CA LYS A 78 1.27 -8.38 -8.74
C LYS A 78 2.55 -8.23 -7.92
N LEU A 79 2.39 -8.22 -6.60
CA LEU A 79 3.48 -8.31 -5.63
C LEU A 79 3.43 -9.70 -4.99
N THR A 80 4.44 -10.52 -5.23
CA THR A 80 4.44 -11.94 -4.85
C THR A 80 5.58 -12.25 -3.91
N THR A 81 5.26 -12.87 -2.77
CA THR A 81 6.23 -13.48 -1.87
C THR A 81 6.44 -14.94 -2.27
N ILE A 82 7.69 -15.35 -2.41
CA ILE A 82 8.09 -16.73 -2.74
C ILE A 82 9.19 -17.24 -1.81
N LYS A 83 9.21 -18.55 -1.56
CA LYS A 83 10.36 -19.22 -0.93
C LYS A 83 11.48 -19.38 -1.96
N ARG A 84 12.52 -18.56 -1.83
CA ARG A 84 13.67 -18.53 -2.74
C ARG A 84 14.84 -17.91 -2.00
N LYS A 85 15.95 -18.65 -1.87
CA LYS A 85 17.21 -18.10 -1.36
C LYS A 85 17.60 -16.88 -2.18
N THR A 86 17.73 -15.75 -1.50
CA THR A 86 17.84 -14.44 -2.12
C THR A 86 18.84 -13.59 -1.36
N GLN A 87 19.80 -13.02 -2.07
CA GLN A 87 20.77 -12.09 -1.51
C GLN A 87 20.27 -10.65 -1.73
N GLY A 88 20.26 -9.83 -0.68
CA GLY A 88 19.78 -8.45 -0.75
C GLY A 88 20.45 -7.52 0.28
N LEU A 89 20.26 -6.22 0.10
CA LEU A 89 20.80 -5.16 0.98
C LEU A 89 20.13 -5.20 2.34
N THR A 90 20.88 -5.28 3.43
CA THR A 90 20.33 -5.22 4.80
C THR A 90 20.03 -3.80 5.25
N ASN A 91 20.60 -2.79 4.61
CA ASN A 91 20.30 -1.39 4.86
C ASN A 91 20.19 -0.64 3.53
N PRO A 92 18.98 -0.36 3.02
CA PRO A 92 18.82 0.39 1.77
C PRO A 92 19.37 1.82 1.84
N TRP A 93 19.49 2.39 3.03
CA TRP A 93 20.02 3.75 3.22
C TRP A 93 21.54 3.82 3.14
N ALA A 94 22.23 2.68 3.18
CA ALA A 94 23.69 2.61 3.00
C ALA A 94 24.13 2.72 1.53
N GLY A 95 23.19 2.89 0.60
CA GLY A 95 23.45 2.92 -0.83
C GLY A 95 23.60 1.51 -1.45
N PRO A 96 23.91 1.43 -2.75
CA PRO A 96 23.90 0.17 -3.50
C PRO A 96 25.01 -0.80 -3.09
N THR A 97 26.03 -0.31 -2.37
CA THR A 97 27.16 -1.10 -1.84
C THR A 97 27.01 -1.39 -0.34
N GLY A 98 25.80 -1.25 0.20
CA GLY A 98 25.51 -1.54 1.59
C GLY A 98 25.77 -3.01 1.96
N PRO A 99 25.75 -3.33 3.27
CA PRO A 99 25.87 -4.70 3.74
C PRO A 99 24.78 -5.60 3.12
N MET A 100 25.15 -6.82 2.78
CA MET A 100 24.27 -7.81 2.15
C MET A 100 24.00 -8.96 3.11
N LYS A 101 22.81 -9.56 3.03
CA LYS A 101 22.52 -10.88 3.64
C LYS A 101 21.83 -11.78 2.63
N THR A 102 21.86 -13.08 2.90
CA THR A 102 21.03 -14.07 2.21
C THR A 102 19.84 -14.42 3.10
N GLY A 103 18.64 -14.16 2.62
CA GLY A 103 17.38 -14.63 3.22
C GLY A 103 16.79 -15.80 2.43
N ASP A 104 15.80 -16.47 3.01
CA ASP A 104 15.15 -17.65 2.41
C ASP A 104 13.91 -17.30 1.59
N TYR A 105 13.44 -16.06 1.65
CA TYR A 105 12.25 -15.58 0.94
C TYR A 105 12.55 -14.33 0.12
N ALA A 106 11.84 -14.17 -1.00
CA ALA A 106 11.87 -12.98 -1.83
C ALA A 106 10.48 -12.37 -1.93
N SER A 107 10.38 -11.05 -2.00
CA SER A 107 9.11 -10.37 -2.24
C SER A 107 9.26 -9.05 -3.02
N GLY A 108 8.12 -8.45 -3.36
CA GLY A 108 7.99 -7.18 -4.06
C GLY A 108 7.61 -6.03 -3.13
N LYS A 109 8.27 -4.90 -3.30
CA LYS A 109 7.93 -3.60 -2.70
C LYS A 109 8.18 -2.51 -3.72
N ILE A 110 7.21 -1.63 -3.90
CA ILE A 110 7.31 -0.47 -4.79
C ILE A 110 6.90 0.79 -4.04
N LEU A 111 7.43 1.93 -4.48
CA LEU A 111 7.16 3.21 -3.84
C LEU A 111 7.19 4.37 -4.85
N THR A 112 6.46 5.44 -4.54
CA THR A 112 6.41 6.67 -5.38
C THR A 112 7.42 7.74 -4.94
N LYS A 113 8.29 7.46 -3.96
CA LYS A 113 9.27 8.45 -3.43
C LYS A 113 10.11 9.05 -4.55
N GLY A 114 10.29 10.37 -4.52
CA GLY A 114 11.00 11.12 -5.54
C GLY A 114 10.29 11.23 -6.89
N LYS A 115 9.08 10.66 -7.02
CA LYS A 115 8.27 10.67 -8.25
C LYS A 115 6.92 11.35 -8.04
N ALA A 116 6.19 10.93 -7.01
CA ALA A 116 4.93 11.53 -6.62
C ALA A 116 4.74 11.46 -5.09
N SER A 117 4.26 12.56 -4.52
CA SER A 117 3.85 12.64 -3.12
C SER A 117 2.73 13.66 -3.00
N TRP A 118 1.87 13.47 -2.00
CA TRP A 118 0.68 14.30 -1.80
C TRP A 118 0.59 14.74 -0.36
N ARG A 119 0.08 15.95 -0.16
CA ARG A 119 -0.37 16.40 1.15
C ARG A 119 -1.88 16.55 1.09
N TYR A 120 -2.57 15.81 1.95
CA TYR A 120 -4.03 15.70 1.95
C TYR A 120 -4.58 15.12 0.65
N GLY A 121 -5.79 14.58 0.73
CA GLY A 121 -6.41 13.92 -0.41
C GLY A 121 -7.26 12.74 -0.01
N ARG A 122 -7.91 12.16 -1.01
CA ARG A 122 -8.44 10.81 -0.97
C ARG A 122 -7.46 9.92 -1.74
N ILE A 123 -6.86 8.96 -1.06
CA ILE A 123 -5.93 7.99 -1.66
C ILE A 123 -6.61 6.63 -1.62
N GLU A 124 -6.71 5.99 -2.77
CA GLU A 124 -7.46 4.76 -2.97
C GLU A 124 -6.62 3.74 -3.74
N ALA A 125 -6.78 2.48 -3.37
CA ALA A 125 -6.26 1.37 -4.14
C ALA A 125 -7.29 0.23 -4.17
N ARG A 126 -7.59 -0.27 -5.37
CA ARG A 126 -8.38 -1.48 -5.52
C ARG A 126 -7.45 -2.68 -5.55
N ALA A 127 -7.50 -3.50 -4.51
CA ALA A 127 -6.57 -4.60 -4.36
C ALA A 127 -7.26 -5.88 -3.85
N ARG A 128 -6.70 -7.02 -4.21
CA ARG A 128 -6.96 -8.32 -3.60
C ARG A 128 -5.73 -8.72 -2.80
N VAL A 129 -5.93 -8.95 -1.50
CA VAL A 129 -4.86 -9.30 -0.58
C VAL A 129 -4.79 -10.82 -0.33
N PRO A 130 -3.59 -11.41 -0.24
CA PRO A 130 -3.44 -12.82 0.08
C PRO A 130 -3.61 -13.08 1.57
N GLY A 131 -3.95 -14.32 1.92
CA GLY A 131 -4.00 -14.81 3.29
C GLY A 131 -2.94 -15.85 3.61
N GLY A 132 -2.91 -16.30 4.86
CA GLY A 132 -2.00 -17.32 5.37
C GLY A 132 -1.14 -16.82 6.54
N GLN A 133 -0.80 -17.71 7.46
CA GLN A 133 0.02 -17.38 8.63
C GLN A 133 1.41 -16.89 8.20
N GLY A 134 1.81 -15.71 8.66
CA GLY A 134 3.04 -15.03 8.25
C GLY A 134 2.83 -14.00 7.14
N VAL A 135 1.73 -14.02 6.40
CA VAL A 135 1.51 -13.13 5.25
C VAL A 135 1.04 -11.73 5.72
N TRP A 136 1.70 -10.67 5.22
CA TRP A 136 1.45 -9.28 5.63
C TRP A 136 1.48 -8.30 4.43
N PRO A 137 0.36 -8.17 3.69
CA PRO A 137 0.20 -7.14 2.66
C PRO A 137 0.01 -5.76 3.29
N ALA A 138 0.58 -4.73 2.66
CA ALA A 138 0.46 -3.35 3.10
C ALA A 138 0.30 -2.35 1.93
N ILE A 139 -0.59 -1.38 2.12
CA ILE A 139 -0.67 -0.13 1.34
C ILE A 139 -0.58 1.01 2.33
N TRP A 140 0.48 1.80 2.23
CA TRP A 140 0.83 2.75 3.26
C TRP A 140 1.62 3.90 2.68
N MET A 141 1.88 4.90 3.51
CA MET A 141 2.47 6.15 3.11
C MET A 141 3.54 6.58 4.09
N MET A 142 4.64 7.08 3.56
CA MET A 142 5.74 7.65 4.33
C MET A 142 6.00 9.09 3.87
N PRO A 143 6.54 9.96 4.73
CA PRO A 143 6.80 11.34 4.37
C PRO A 143 7.85 11.41 3.26
N GLU A 144 7.64 12.27 2.27
CA GLU A 144 8.61 12.50 1.18
C GLU A 144 9.93 13.04 1.73
N ARG A 145 9.85 13.85 2.79
CA ARG A 145 10.99 14.40 3.51
C ARG A 145 10.83 14.21 5.01
N SER A 146 11.93 13.97 5.70
CA SER A 146 11.93 13.86 7.16
C SER A 146 11.91 15.23 7.85
N ALA A 147 10.91 16.08 7.57
CA ALA A 147 10.87 17.48 8.03
C ALA A 147 10.89 17.64 9.56
N TYR A 148 10.40 16.63 10.28
CA TYR A 148 10.35 16.59 11.75
C TYR A 148 11.43 15.67 12.35
N GLY A 149 12.35 15.14 11.53
CA GLY A 149 13.35 14.14 11.89
C GLY A 149 12.99 12.73 11.42
N GLY A 150 13.86 11.76 11.71
CA GLY A 150 13.64 10.36 11.34
C GLY A 150 12.37 9.75 11.95
N TRP A 151 11.99 8.56 11.47
CA TRP A 151 10.85 7.83 12.01
C TRP A 151 10.97 7.65 13.54
N PRO A 152 9.89 7.84 14.32
CA PRO A 152 8.50 8.08 13.89
C PRO A 152 8.14 9.57 13.76
N ARG A 153 9.09 10.50 13.91
CA ARG A 153 8.79 11.93 14.09
C ARG A 153 8.12 12.57 12.89
N SER A 154 8.41 12.11 11.68
CA SER A 154 7.83 12.65 10.44
C SER A 154 6.56 11.91 9.98
N GLY A 155 6.09 10.93 10.75
CA GLY A 155 4.81 10.28 10.51
C GLY A 155 4.85 9.07 9.58
N GLU A 156 3.76 8.31 9.59
CA GLU A 156 3.42 7.17 8.71
C GLU A 156 1.90 7.03 8.68
N ILE A 157 1.32 6.73 7.52
CA ILE A 157 -0.12 6.49 7.36
C ILE A 157 -0.33 5.14 6.68
N ASP A 158 -0.90 4.19 7.40
CA ASP A 158 -1.19 2.84 6.90
C ASP A 158 -2.65 2.78 6.44
N ILE A 159 -2.85 2.75 5.12
CA ILE A 159 -4.17 2.73 4.49
C ILE A 159 -4.79 1.33 4.62
N LEU A 160 -3.96 0.31 4.45
CA LEU A 160 -4.31 -1.10 4.54
C LEU A 160 -3.14 -1.85 5.16
N GLU A 161 -3.40 -2.51 6.28
CA GLU A 161 -2.62 -3.65 6.72
C GLU A 161 -3.56 -4.80 7.08
N THR A 162 -3.17 -6.02 6.70
CA THR A 162 -3.72 -7.25 7.26
C THR A 162 -2.55 -8.14 7.63
N VAL A 163 -2.67 -8.90 8.71
CA VAL A 163 -1.70 -9.95 9.05
C VAL A 163 -2.43 -11.27 9.19
N ASN A 164 -1.81 -12.35 8.74
CA ASN A 164 -2.31 -13.71 8.94
C ASN A 164 -3.74 -13.93 8.43
N LEU A 165 -4.18 -13.18 7.42
CA LEU A 165 -5.59 -13.20 6.98
C LEU A 165 -6.03 -14.63 6.66
N GLY A 166 -7.16 -15.05 7.21
CA GLY A 166 -7.66 -16.41 7.13
C GLY A 166 -6.96 -17.43 8.04
N ALA A 167 -5.87 -17.14 8.73
CA ALA A 167 -5.28 -18.08 9.68
C ALA A 167 -6.25 -18.34 10.87
N PRO A 168 -6.14 -19.48 11.57
CA PRO A 168 -6.93 -19.73 12.77
C PRO A 168 -6.81 -18.59 13.78
N CYS A 169 -7.95 -18.12 14.29
CA CYS A 169 -8.03 -17.04 15.26
C CYS A 169 -9.16 -17.29 16.25
N GLY A 170 -8.82 -17.72 17.47
CA GLY A 170 -9.83 -18.03 18.49
C GLY A 170 -10.67 -16.84 18.96
N SER A 171 -10.15 -15.61 18.82
CA SER A 171 -10.84 -14.37 19.19
C SER A 171 -11.55 -13.68 18.03
N CYS A 172 -11.41 -14.18 16.81
CA CYS A 172 -12.00 -13.55 15.63
C CYS A 172 -13.33 -14.22 15.29
N GLU A 173 -14.22 -13.45 14.69
CA GLU A 173 -15.49 -13.96 14.19
C GLU A 173 -15.26 -15.09 13.16
N GLY A 174 -16.02 -16.18 13.27
CA GLY A 174 -15.85 -17.35 12.40
C GLY A 174 -14.56 -18.15 12.65
N GLY A 175 -13.80 -17.85 13.71
CA GLY A 175 -12.60 -18.60 14.10
C GLY A 175 -11.40 -18.39 13.18
N ARG A 176 -11.45 -17.40 12.29
CA ARG A 176 -10.40 -17.08 11.32
C ARG A 176 -10.08 -15.60 11.36
N GLU A 177 -8.81 -15.26 11.20
CA GLU A 177 -8.39 -13.86 11.11
C GLU A 177 -9.06 -13.19 9.91
N ASN A 178 -9.70 -12.06 10.16
CA ASN A 178 -10.51 -11.36 9.16
C ASN A 178 -10.37 -9.84 9.29
N ARG A 179 -9.41 -9.34 10.06
CA ARG A 179 -9.29 -7.92 10.36
C ARG A 179 -8.39 -7.18 9.38
N ILE A 180 -8.80 -5.95 9.10
CA ILE A 180 -8.00 -4.89 8.51
C ILE A 180 -7.61 -3.88 9.60
N PHE A 181 -6.44 -3.29 9.46
CA PHE A 181 -5.93 -2.23 10.32
C PHE A 181 -5.70 -0.96 9.50
N GLY A 182 -6.23 0.14 10.03
CA GLY A 182 -5.84 1.50 9.62
C GLY A 182 -5.08 2.13 10.76
N THR A 183 -3.87 2.61 10.49
CA THR A 183 -2.95 3.08 11.53
C THR A 183 -2.25 4.36 11.11
N ILE A 184 -1.95 5.21 12.09
CA ILE A 184 -0.95 6.27 11.95
C ILE A 184 0.13 6.12 13.01
N HIS A 185 1.39 6.28 12.62
CA HIS A 185 2.54 6.29 13.54
C HIS A 185 3.14 7.70 13.60
N PHE A 186 3.49 8.15 14.79
CA PHE A 186 4.08 9.47 15.02
C PHE A 186 4.90 9.50 16.32
N ALA A 187 5.62 10.60 16.54
CA ALA A 187 6.25 10.85 17.84
C ALA A 187 5.23 11.42 18.83
N GLY A 188 5.05 10.77 19.97
CA GLY A 188 4.18 11.23 21.06
C GLY A 188 4.75 12.38 21.89
N ASP A 189 6.07 12.62 21.83
CA ASP A 189 6.77 13.63 22.64
C ASP A 189 8.01 14.23 21.95
N ALA A 190 8.70 15.15 22.62
CA ALA A 190 9.94 15.77 22.13
C ALA A 190 11.11 14.81 22.01
N ALA A 191 11.17 13.79 22.85
CA ALA A 191 12.21 12.75 22.81
C ALA A 191 12.05 11.84 21.59
N GLY A 192 10.89 11.86 20.93
CA GLY A 192 10.61 11.06 19.74
C GLY A 192 10.07 9.68 20.09
N ALA A 193 9.49 9.52 21.30
CA ALA A 193 8.87 8.28 21.71
C ALA A 193 7.76 7.93 20.73
N HIS A 194 7.76 6.67 20.28
CA HIS A 194 6.75 6.20 19.33
C HIS A 194 5.36 6.19 19.96
N ARG A 195 4.39 6.69 19.20
CA ARG A 195 2.96 6.61 19.50
C ARG A 195 2.23 6.26 18.21
N GLN A 196 1.09 5.60 18.33
CA GLN A 196 0.20 5.32 17.22
C GLN A 196 -1.26 5.51 17.59
N VAL A 197 -2.08 5.74 16.58
CA VAL A 197 -3.54 5.57 16.64
C VAL A 197 -3.88 4.48 15.64
N SER A 198 -4.41 3.36 16.11
CA SER A 198 -4.70 2.19 15.29
C SER A 198 -6.12 1.70 15.58
N THR A 199 -6.83 1.28 14.55
CA THR A 199 -8.13 0.61 14.66
C THR A 199 -8.11 -0.65 13.82
N GLY A 200 -8.39 -1.79 14.46
CA GLY A 200 -8.65 -3.06 13.79
C GLY A 200 -10.15 -3.30 13.66
N ALA A 201 -10.63 -3.62 12.45
CA ALA A 201 -12.03 -3.93 12.19
C ALA A 201 -12.14 -5.18 11.30
N PRO A 202 -13.21 -5.99 11.41
CA PRO A 202 -13.49 -7.04 10.44
C PRO A 202 -13.62 -6.47 9.02
N MET A 203 -13.09 -7.16 8.01
CA MET A 203 -13.30 -6.76 6.61
C MET A 203 -14.79 -6.90 6.21
N PRO A 204 -15.38 -5.93 5.48
CA PRO A 204 -16.82 -5.90 5.19
C PRO A 204 -17.39 -7.02 4.27
N ALA A 205 -16.57 -7.94 3.76
CA ALA A 205 -16.99 -9.08 2.93
C ALA A 205 -15.92 -10.19 2.94
N SER A 206 -16.17 -11.32 2.27
CA SER A 206 -15.19 -12.41 2.12
C SER A 206 -13.83 -11.84 1.72
N ALA A 207 -12.81 -12.11 2.53
CA ALA A 207 -11.44 -11.63 2.36
C ALA A 207 -10.74 -12.02 1.05
N THR A 208 -11.44 -12.69 0.13
CA THR A 208 -10.92 -13.33 -1.08
C THR A 208 -11.09 -12.50 -2.35
N GLY A 209 -11.76 -11.34 -2.27
CA GLY A 209 -12.08 -10.47 -3.41
C GLY A 209 -11.16 -9.27 -3.58
N PHE A 210 -11.37 -8.53 -4.67
CA PHE A 210 -10.86 -7.17 -4.78
C PHE A 210 -11.75 -6.24 -3.95
N HIS A 211 -11.12 -5.42 -3.12
CA HIS A 211 -11.76 -4.38 -2.33
C HIS A 211 -11.09 -3.03 -2.62
N VAL A 212 -11.83 -1.95 -2.43
CA VAL A 212 -11.30 -0.59 -2.50
C VAL A 212 -10.90 -0.15 -1.09
N TYR A 213 -9.60 -0.04 -0.86
CA TYR A 213 -9.04 0.48 0.37
C TYR A 213 -8.75 1.96 0.19
N ALA A 214 -9.22 2.78 1.13
CA ALA A 214 -9.09 4.23 1.00
C ALA A 214 -8.72 4.90 2.32
N VAL A 215 -7.99 6.00 2.21
CA VAL A 215 -7.90 7.00 3.25
C VAL A 215 -8.34 8.36 2.72
N GLU A 216 -9.17 9.06 3.48
CA GLU A 216 -9.37 10.50 3.34
C GLU A 216 -8.55 11.21 4.40
N TRP A 217 -7.62 12.03 3.96
CA TRP A 217 -6.68 12.73 4.82
C TRP A 217 -6.83 14.24 4.63
N SER A 218 -7.09 14.92 5.74
CA SER A 218 -7.18 16.37 5.85
C SER A 218 -6.41 16.88 7.07
N PRO A 219 -6.28 18.21 7.25
CA PRO A 219 -5.71 18.78 8.48
C PRO A 219 -6.48 18.40 9.76
N GLU A 220 -7.75 18.04 9.65
CA GLU A 220 -8.66 17.78 10.77
C GLU A 220 -8.75 16.29 11.13
N ALA A 221 -8.69 15.41 10.14
CA ALA A 221 -8.90 13.97 10.33
C ALA A 221 -8.19 13.12 9.26
N ILE A 222 -7.92 11.88 9.64
CA ILE A 222 -7.56 10.79 8.74
C ILE A 222 -8.63 9.73 8.93
N VAL A 223 -9.33 9.37 7.86
CA VAL A 223 -10.51 8.51 7.89
C VAL A 223 -10.29 7.36 6.93
N TRP A 224 -10.47 6.13 7.40
CA TRP A 224 -10.24 4.93 6.60
C TRP A 224 -11.54 4.28 6.16
N PHE A 225 -11.52 3.75 4.94
CA PHE A 225 -12.65 3.10 4.32
C PHE A 225 -12.23 1.78 3.67
N VAL A 226 -13.17 0.83 3.65
CA VAL A 226 -13.14 -0.34 2.76
C VAL A 226 -14.46 -0.36 1.99
N ASP A 227 -14.38 -0.45 0.67
CA ASP A 227 -15.54 -0.44 -0.24
C ASP A 227 -16.49 0.74 0.02
N GLY A 228 -15.91 1.92 0.27
CA GLY A 228 -16.65 3.15 0.58
C GLY A 228 -17.25 3.19 1.98
N GLN A 229 -17.15 2.12 2.77
CA GLN A 229 -17.62 2.08 4.16
C GLN A 229 -16.51 2.50 5.11
N ARG A 230 -16.76 3.57 5.86
CA ARG A 230 -15.85 4.05 6.91
C ARG A 230 -15.77 3.02 8.04
N TYR A 231 -14.55 2.64 8.44
CA TYR A 231 -14.34 1.74 9.60
C TYR A 231 -13.45 2.34 10.70
N ALA A 232 -12.65 3.38 10.39
CA ALA A 232 -11.78 4.03 11.38
C ALA A 232 -11.68 5.54 11.13
N GLU A 233 -11.38 6.29 12.20
CA GLU A 233 -11.05 7.72 12.15
C GLU A 233 -10.03 8.04 13.23
N ALA A 234 -9.03 8.84 12.86
CA ALA A 234 -8.17 9.56 13.76
C ALA A 234 -8.45 11.05 13.54
N LYS A 235 -8.65 11.79 14.63
CA LYS A 235 -8.81 13.25 14.61
C LYS A 235 -7.50 13.93 14.97
N ALA A 236 -7.30 15.14 14.49
CA ALA A 236 -6.05 15.87 14.68
C ALA A 236 -5.61 16.05 16.13
N ALA A 237 -6.55 16.10 17.07
CA ALA A 237 -6.26 16.14 18.50
C ALA A 237 -5.52 14.88 19.01
N GLN A 238 -5.59 13.75 18.30
CA GLN A 238 -4.98 12.48 18.71
C GLN A 238 -3.50 12.36 18.30
N TRP A 239 -3.04 13.12 17.30
CA TRP A 239 -1.64 13.10 16.83
C TRP A 239 -0.89 14.41 17.01
N LYS A 240 -1.56 15.47 17.49
CA LYS A 240 -0.87 16.67 17.95
C LYS A 240 -0.16 16.35 19.26
N ARG A 241 1.05 16.87 19.39
CA ARG A 241 1.85 16.71 20.60
C ARG A 241 1.44 17.71 21.66
N ASP A 242 1.36 17.24 22.90
CA ASP A 242 0.95 18.05 24.05
C ASP A 242 2.04 19.06 24.49
N ASP A 243 3.30 18.77 24.16
CA ASP A 243 4.50 19.47 24.66
C ASP A 243 5.11 20.49 23.67
N ARG A 244 4.48 20.70 22.51
CA ARG A 244 4.87 21.73 21.54
C ARG A 244 3.63 22.43 21.01
N ASN A 245 3.77 23.71 20.68
CA ASN A 245 2.74 24.43 19.93
C ASN A 245 2.40 23.64 18.65
N MET A 246 1.16 23.74 18.17
CA MET A 246 0.53 22.87 17.14
C MET A 246 1.34 22.55 15.86
N SER A 247 2.49 23.18 15.63
CA SER A 247 3.45 22.98 14.55
C SER A 247 4.22 21.65 14.61
N ALA A 248 3.70 20.61 15.26
CA ALA A 248 4.35 19.30 15.40
C ALA A 248 3.43 18.15 14.99
N ALA A 249 2.44 18.42 14.13
CA ALA A 249 1.55 17.42 13.56
C ALA A 249 2.21 16.85 12.28
N PRO A 250 2.76 15.63 12.29
CA PRO A 250 3.61 15.16 11.19
C PRO A 250 2.85 14.86 9.88
N PHE A 251 1.53 14.95 9.90
CA PHE A 251 0.62 14.71 8.78
C PHE A 251 0.22 16.02 8.08
N ASP A 252 1.11 17.02 8.06
CA ASP A 252 0.91 18.34 7.42
C ASP A 252 1.92 18.62 6.28
N GLN A 253 2.60 17.57 5.82
CA GLN A 253 3.61 17.56 4.76
C GLN A 253 3.28 16.52 3.68
N PRO A 254 3.95 16.52 2.52
CA PRO A 254 3.73 15.50 1.49
C PRO A 254 4.21 14.11 1.88
N PHE A 255 3.43 13.09 1.54
CA PHE A 255 3.73 11.68 1.73
C PHE A 255 3.72 10.95 0.38
N HIS A 256 4.65 10.02 0.18
CA HIS A 256 4.70 9.10 -0.95
C HIS A 256 4.05 7.76 -0.59
N LEU A 257 3.54 7.05 -1.60
CA LEU A 257 2.92 5.74 -1.43
C LEU A 257 3.96 4.62 -1.43
N ILE A 258 3.64 3.56 -0.70
CA ILE A 258 4.37 2.30 -0.64
C ILE A 258 3.37 1.15 -0.70
N LEU A 259 3.63 0.20 -1.61
CA LEU A 259 2.88 -1.05 -1.72
C LEU A 259 3.88 -2.20 -1.55
N ASN A 260 3.60 -3.13 -0.64
CA ASN A 260 4.43 -4.32 -0.45
C ASN A 260 3.64 -5.53 0.04
N LEU A 261 4.28 -6.69 -0.10
CA LEU A 261 3.86 -7.93 0.54
C LEU A 261 4.98 -8.45 1.44
N ALA A 262 4.87 -8.23 2.75
CA ALA A 262 5.81 -8.78 3.72
C ALA A 262 5.48 -10.25 4.07
N PHE A 263 6.46 -10.94 4.66
CA PHE A 263 6.31 -12.29 5.18
C PHE A 263 7.11 -12.48 6.48
N GLY A 264 6.44 -12.97 7.51
CA GLY A 264 6.96 -13.00 8.86
C GLY A 264 7.14 -11.61 9.45
N GLY A 265 7.91 -11.53 10.54
CA GLY A 265 8.05 -10.32 11.35
C GLY A 265 7.34 -10.41 12.68
N ARG A 266 7.71 -9.52 13.60
CA ARG A 266 7.28 -9.54 15.01
C ARG A 266 5.77 -9.61 15.17
N TRP A 267 5.01 -8.91 14.33
CA TRP A 267 3.55 -8.88 14.41
C TRP A 267 2.89 -10.17 13.92
N PRO A 268 3.02 -10.58 12.64
CA PRO A 268 2.36 -11.80 12.17
C PRO A 268 2.84 -13.05 12.93
N GLU A 269 4.13 -13.16 13.29
CA GLU A 269 4.65 -14.31 14.04
C GLU A 269 4.27 -14.29 15.52
N GLY A 270 3.92 -13.11 16.05
CA GLY A 270 3.42 -12.93 17.41
C GLY A 270 1.92 -13.13 17.53
N ALA A 271 1.17 -13.26 16.43
CA ALA A 271 -0.28 -13.39 16.41
C ALA A 271 -0.75 -14.78 15.93
N ASN A 272 -2.03 -15.10 16.17
CA ASN A 272 -2.68 -16.31 15.66
C ASN A 272 -1.94 -17.61 16.03
N ALA A 273 -1.54 -18.42 15.05
CA ALA A 273 -0.86 -19.71 15.26
C ALA A 273 0.61 -19.57 15.70
N LYS A 274 1.12 -18.34 15.75
CA LYS A 274 2.54 -18.00 15.95
C LYS A 274 3.43 -18.47 14.80
N GLY A 275 4.60 -17.85 14.66
CA GLY A 275 5.55 -18.17 13.58
C GLY A 275 4.96 -17.90 12.18
N VAL A 276 5.51 -18.60 11.20
CA VAL A 276 5.09 -18.52 9.79
C VAL A 276 4.69 -19.89 9.27
N ASP A 277 3.78 -19.91 8.30
CA ASP A 277 3.41 -21.09 7.53
C ASP A 277 3.89 -20.94 6.09
N GLU A 278 4.85 -21.76 5.68
CA GLU A 278 5.39 -21.70 4.32
C GLU A 278 4.43 -22.29 3.28
N GLU A 279 3.41 -23.07 3.69
CA GLU A 279 2.37 -23.57 2.79
C GLU A 279 1.48 -22.43 2.26
N ALA A 280 1.52 -21.25 2.90
CA ALA A 280 0.89 -20.04 2.41
C ALA A 280 1.60 -19.44 1.17
N LEU A 281 2.80 -19.90 0.82
CA LEU A 281 3.57 -19.40 -0.31
C LEU A 281 3.42 -20.29 -1.56
N PRO A 282 3.36 -19.70 -2.77
CA PRO A 282 3.47 -18.28 -3.07
C PRO A 282 2.20 -17.50 -2.67
N ALA A 283 2.40 -16.34 -2.04
CA ALA A 283 1.33 -15.40 -1.73
C ALA A 283 1.42 -14.22 -2.70
N THR A 284 0.30 -13.76 -3.25
CA THR A 284 0.27 -12.63 -4.19
C THR A 284 -0.76 -11.60 -3.78
N MET A 285 -0.29 -10.36 -3.61
CA MET A 285 -1.13 -9.17 -3.56
C MET A 285 -1.31 -8.65 -4.98
N GLU A 286 -2.56 -8.49 -5.39
CA GLU A 286 -2.92 -7.98 -6.71
C GLU A 286 -3.55 -6.60 -6.57
N VAL A 287 -3.09 -5.63 -7.37
CA VAL A 287 -3.61 -4.27 -7.36
C VAL A 287 -4.07 -3.92 -8.77
N ASP A 288 -5.36 -3.64 -8.88
CA ASP A 288 -6.04 -3.28 -10.13
C ASP A 288 -5.74 -1.82 -10.49
N TRP A 289 -5.84 -0.92 -9.51
CA TRP A 289 -5.47 0.48 -9.70
C TRP A 289 -5.13 1.17 -8.39
N VAL A 290 -4.41 2.28 -8.49
CA VAL A 290 -4.18 3.26 -7.43
C VAL A 290 -4.60 4.63 -7.94
N ARG A 291 -5.38 5.37 -7.17
CA ARG A 291 -5.89 6.70 -7.53
C ARG A 291 -5.72 7.66 -6.36
N VAL A 292 -5.35 8.89 -6.70
CA VAL A 292 -5.25 10.00 -5.74
C VAL A 292 -6.07 11.16 -6.24
N SER A 293 -6.97 11.63 -5.38
CA SER A 293 -7.85 12.75 -5.63
C SER A 293 -7.67 13.84 -4.58
N GLN A 294 -7.78 15.11 -4.97
CA GLN A 294 -7.68 16.25 -4.06
C GLN A 294 -8.86 17.21 -4.27
N LYS A 295 -9.25 17.92 -3.20
CA LYS A 295 -10.20 19.02 -3.32
C LYS A 295 -9.51 20.22 -4.00
N PRO A 296 -10.23 20.98 -4.86
CA PRO A 296 -9.70 22.17 -5.53
C PRO A 296 -9.12 23.23 -4.59
#